data_AF-A0A3S0WLL3-F1
#
_entry.id   AF-A0A3S0WLL3-F1
#
_cell.length_a   1.000
_cell.length_b   1.000
_cell.length_c   1.000
_cell.angle_alpha   90.00
_cell.angle_beta   90.00
_cell.angle_gamma   90.00
#
_symmetry.space_group_name_H-M   'P 1'
#
loop_
_entity.id
_entity.type
_entity.pdbx_description
1 polymer ?
#
loop_
_entity_poly.entity_id
_entity_poly.type
_entity_poly.pdbx_seq_one_letter_code
_entity_poly.pdbx_strand_id
1 'polypeptide(L)'
;MLAQLDFIFFVYGLSFLLLAAVLWQLPQRACEDIVCLPWGWLALFGLLHGANEWLDMLALSLGDTPLFRLLRLGLMVLSFLPLLEFGRRGWRQLGGWAPGAWWIYPLLLGLAGLGVLADGAAGLNAACRYVLGLSGALLSAAVLLRAARRKQAASTRLPLFLIGSALLIYALVAGLIVPQAAFAPASLINQEAFLALTGLPIQIIRALCAATTALGGWLLFNRDPQQANSWLRRSLLPGSLLLLLASGGG
;
A
#
# COMPACT_ATOMS: atom_id res chain seq x y z
N MET A 1 -11.43 11.88 -19.38
CA MET A 1 -11.46 10.79 -18.38
C MET A 1 -10.11 10.07 -18.29
N LEU A 2 -9.53 9.59 -19.39
CA LEU A 2 -8.21 8.90 -19.39
C LEU A 2 -7.09 9.74 -18.73
N ALA A 3 -6.90 11.00 -19.14
CA ALA A 3 -5.89 11.88 -18.55
C ALA A 3 -6.07 12.12 -17.04
N GLN A 4 -7.29 12.03 -16.51
CA GLN A 4 -7.54 12.16 -15.07
C GLN A 4 -7.14 10.89 -14.32
N LEU A 5 -7.36 9.71 -14.92
CA LEU A 5 -6.92 8.44 -14.34
C LEU A 5 -5.40 8.31 -14.32
N ASP A 6 -4.70 8.73 -15.38
CA ASP A 6 -3.24 8.69 -15.44
C ASP A 6 -2.63 9.52 -14.29
N PHE A 7 -3.15 10.73 -14.06
CA PHE A 7 -2.73 11.57 -12.94
C PHE A 7 -3.04 10.93 -11.57
N ILE A 8 -4.20 10.29 -11.42
CA ILE A 8 -4.55 9.58 -10.18
C ILE A 8 -3.56 8.44 -9.92
N PHE A 9 -3.24 7.61 -10.91
CA PHE A 9 -2.26 6.54 -10.77
C PHE A 9 -0.85 7.07 -10.49
N PHE A 10 -0.47 8.20 -11.09
CA PHE A 10 0.80 8.87 -10.79
C PHE A 10 0.90 9.24 -9.31
N VAL A 11 -0.08 9.99 -8.78
CA VAL A 11 -0.11 10.44 -7.37
C VAL A 11 -0.19 9.24 -6.42
N TYR A 12 -0.97 8.24 -6.80
CA TYR A 12 -1.16 7.02 -6.03
C TYR A 12 0.15 6.23 -5.89
N GLY A 13 0.83 5.96 -7.01
CA GLY A 13 2.13 5.30 -7.03
C GLY A 13 3.20 6.10 -6.28
N LEU A 14 3.27 7.42 -6.53
CA LEU A 14 4.21 8.32 -5.85
C LEU A 14 4.03 8.28 -4.33
N SER A 15 2.79 8.27 -3.84
CA SER A 15 2.50 8.23 -2.40
C SER A 15 3.07 6.98 -1.74
N PHE A 16 2.93 5.81 -2.37
CA PHE A 16 3.51 4.58 -1.84
C PHE A 16 5.05 4.54 -1.94
N LEU A 17 5.64 5.13 -3.00
CA LEU A 17 7.10 5.27 -3.11
C LEU A 17 7.67 6.19 -2.03
N LEU A 18 6.98 7.30 -1.72
CA LEU A 18 7.36 8.19 -0.62
C LEU A 18 7.25 7.50 0.74
N LEU A 19 6.17 6.75 0.98
CA LEU A 19 6.05 5.90 2.16
C LEU A 19 7.24 4.94 2.27
N ALA A 20 7.58 4.23 1.19
CA ALA A 20 8.68 3.28 1.17
C ALA A 20 10.02 3.94 1.53
N ALA A 21 10.34 5.08 0.92
CA ALA A 21 11.56 5.82 1.18
C ALA A 21 11.68 6.26 2.64
N VAL A 22 10.58 6.69 3.26
CA VAL A 22 10.56 7.11 4.67
C VAL A 22 10.70 5.90 5.60
N LEU A 23 9.90 4.86 5.40
CA LEU A 23 9.88 3.69 6.27
C LEU A 23 11.19 2.89 6.24
N TRP A 24 11.90 2.87 5.10
CA TRP A 24 13.20 2.20 4.98
C TRP A 24 14.26 2.79 5.92
N GLN A 25 14.14 4.08 6.25
CA GLN A 25 15.08 4.79 7.11
C GLN A 25 14.73 4.70 8.60
N LEU A 26 13.51 4.25 8.96
CA LEU A 26 13.07 4.16 10.34
C LEU A 26 13.84 3.16 11.20
N PRO A 27 14.17 1.92 10.75
CA PRO A 27 14.91 0.96 11.57
C PRO A 27 16.26 1.49 12.07
N GLN A 28 16.88 2.42 11.35
CA GLN A 28 18.15 3.03 11.72
C GLN A 28 18.02 4.11 12.82
N ARG A 29 16.78 4.55 13.12
CA ARG A 29 16.47 5.65 14.06
C ARG A 29 15.52 5.28 15.20
N ALA A 30 14.83 4.14 15.12
CA ALA A 30 13.57 3.91 15.84
C ALA A 30 13.61 2.96 17.05
N CYS A 31 14.74 2.35 17.38
CA CYS A 31 14.75 1.25 18.38
C CYS A 31 14.68 1.69 19.85
N GLU A 32 14.84 2.97 20.18
CA GLU A 32 14.83 3.40 21.59
C GLU A 32 13.42 3.71 22.11
N ASP A 33 12.50 4.23 21.28
CA ASP A 33 11.16 4.72 21.74
C ASP A 33 9.93 4.26 20.92
N ILE A 34 10.11 3.53 19.80
CA ILE A 34 8.98 2.94 19.06
C ILE A 34 8.89 1.45 19.37
N VAL A 35 7.67 0.92 19.42
CA VAL A 35 7.47 -0.53 19.21
C VAL A 35 8.23 -0.93 17.94
N CYS A 36 9.22 -1.81 18.10
CA CYS A 36 10.08 -2.29 17.01
C CYS A 36 9.26 -3.16 16.03
N LEU A 37 8.45 -2.50 15.19
CA LEU A 37 7.71 -3.10 14.10
C LEU A 37 8.64 -3.38 12.91
N PRO A 38 8.28 -4.33 12.03
CA PRO A 38 9.19 -4.81 11.02
C PRO A 38 9.08 -3.93 9.75
N TRP A 39 9.38 -2.62 9.91
CA TRP A 39 9.13 -1.54 8.95
C TRP A 39 9.66 -1.78 7.54
N GLY A 40 10.77 -2.50 7.39
CA GLY A 40 11.32 -2.86 6.07
C GLY A 40 10.34 -3.63 5.19
N TRP A 41 9.44 -4.43 5.76
CA TRP A 41 8.40 -5.13 5.00
C TRP A 41 7.32 -4.19 4.50
N LEU A 42 6.85 -3.24 5.33
CA LEU A 42 5.88 -2.24 4.87
C LEU A 42 6.50 -1.29 3.84
N ALA A 43 7.80 -0.98 3.97
CA ALA A 43 8.55 -0.24 2.98
C ALA A 43 8.64 -0.99 1.63
N LEU A 44 8.95 -2.29 1.65
CA LEU A 44 8.99 -3.13 0.46
C LEU A 44 7.62 -3.23 -0.22
N PHE A 45 6.53 -3.32 0.54
CA PHE A 45 5.17 -3.21 0.00
C PHE A 45 4.97 -1.88 -0.73
N GLY A 46 5.27 -0.75 -0.08
CA GLY A 46 5.12 0.57 -0.71
C GLY A 46 5.93 0.69 -2.00
N LEU A 47 7.15 0.16 -2.03
CA LEU A 47 8.00 0.17 -3.22
C LEU A 47 7.37 -0.63 -4.38
N LEU A 48 7.07 -1.91 -4.13
CA LEU A 48 6.55 -2.80 -5.17
C LEU A 48 5.16 -2.37 -5.63
N HIS A 49 4.29 -1.98 -4.70
CA HIS A 49 2.93 -1.59 -5.02
C HIS A 49 2.88 -0.22 -5.70
N GLY A 50 3.68 0.74 -5.25
CA GLY A 50 3.81 2.04 -5.93
C GLY A 50 4.31 1.90 -7.37
N ALA A 51 5.30 1.02 -7.59
CA ALA A 51 5.75 0.68 -8.94
C ALA A 51 4.64 0.03 -9.77
N ASN A 52 3.84 -0.87 -9.19
CA ASN A 52 2.71 -1.49 -9.89
C ASN A 52 1.67 -0.46 -10.37
N GLU A 53 1.34 0.54 -9.56
CA GLU A 53 0.38 1.58 -9.94
C GLU A 53 0.90 2.44 -11.12
N TRP A 54 2.21 2.68 -11.20
CA TRP A 54 2.81 3.32 -12.37
C TRP A 54 2.80 2.42 -13.61
N LEU A 55 2.91 1.09 -13.47
CA LEU A 55 2.70 0.20 -14.60
C LEU A 55 1.24 0.21 -15.05
N ASP A 56 0.28 0.33 -14.13
CA ASP A 56 -1.14 0.51 -14.44
C ASP A 56 -1.37 1.82 -15.21
N MET A 57 -0.72 2.91 -14.82
CA MET A 57 -0.70 4.18 -15.58
C MET A 57 -0.13 3.98 -17.00
N LEU A 58 1.03 3.34 -17.13
CA LEU A 58 1.65 3.09 -18.43
C LEU A 58 0.76 2.21 -19.33
N ALA A 59 -0.01 1.29 -18.75
CA ALA A 59 -0.95 0.46 -19.51
C ALA A 59 -2.10 1.28 -20.09
N LEU A 60 -2.54 2.34 -19.41
CA LEU A 60 -3.56 3.26 -19.91
C LEU A 60 -3.02 4.14 -21.05
N SER A 61 -1.79 4.64 -20.93
CA SER A 61 -1.22 5.56 -21.92
C SER A 61 -0.59 4.86 -23.13
N LEU A 62 0.02 3.68 -22.95
CA LEU A 62 0.79 2.96 -23.97
C LEU A 62 0.10 1.68 -24.47
N GLY A 63 -1.01 1.28 -23.84
CA GLY A 63 -1.75 0.05 -24.13
C GLY A 63 -1.34 -1.13 -23.24
N ASP A 64 -2.23 -2.13 -23.14
CA ASP A 64 -2.10 -3.26 -22.22
C ASP A 64 -2.02 -4.61 -22.97
N THR A 65 -0.81 -4.98 -23.39
CA THR A 65 -0.57 -6.30 -24.02
C THR A 65 -0.76 -7.44 -23.00
N PRO A 66 -1.06 -8.68 -23.45
CA PRO A 66 -1.23 -9.81 -22.53
C PRO A 66 -0.01 -10.06 -21.61
N LEU A 67 1.20 -9.95 -22.15
CA LEU A 67 2.43 -10.09 -21.36
C LEU A 67 2.56 -8.97 -20.33
N PHE A 68 2.25 -7.73 -20.69
CA PHE A 68 2.32 -6.60 -19.77
C PHE A 68 1.28 -6.73 -18.65
N ARG A 69 0.06 -7.17 -18.97
CA ARG A 69 -0.97 -7.50 -17.97
C ARG A 69 -0.51 -8.56 -16.98
N LEU A 70 0.16 -9.63 -17.44
CA LEU A 70 0.71 -10.67 -16.57
C LEU A 70 1.83 -10.13 -15.67
N LEU A 71 2.69 -9.25 -16.20
CA LEU A 71 3.74 -8.60 -15.43
C LEU A 71 3.16 -7.72 -14.30
N ARG A 72 2.13 -6.90 -14.60
CA ARG A 72 1.41 -6.10 -13.61
C ARG A 72 0.73 -6.99 -12.56
N LEU A 73 0.03 -8.04 -12.99
CA LEU A 73 -0.57 -9.01 -12.07
C LEU A 73 0.47 -9.65 -11.15
N GLY A 74 1.62 -10.08 -11.71
CA GLY A 74 2.72 -10.65 -10.95
C GLY A 74 3.28 -9.67 -9.91
N LEU A 75 3.53 -8.42 -10.31
CA LEU A 75 4.05 -7.40 -9.40
C LEU A 75 3.04 -7.03 -8.29
N MET A 76 1.75 -6.97 -8.61
CA MET A 76 0.67 -6.80 -7.63
C MET A 76 0.65 -7.94 -6.60
N VAL A 77 0.75 -9.20 -7.04
CA VAL A 77 0.81 -10.35 -6.12
C VAL A 77 2.06 -10.28 -5.25
N LEU A 78 3.21 -10.00 -5.85
CA LEU A 78 4.49 -9.86 -5.14
C LEU A 78 4.45 -8.72 -4.12
N SER A 79 3.71 -7.64 -4.36
CA SER A 79 3.59 -6.54 -3.40
C SER A 79 2.75 -6.90 -2.17
N PHE A 80 1.74 -7.77 -2.28
CA PHE A 80 0.93 -8.14 -1.12
C PHE A 80 1.65 -9.07 -0.14
N LEU A 81 2.65 -9.84 -0.57
CA LEU A 81 3.45 -10.69 0.31
C LEU A 81 4.17 -9.91 1.44
N PRO A 82 4.93 -8.84 1.18
CA PRO A 82 5.56 -8.05 2.23
C PRO A 82 4.55 -7.30 3.10
N LEU A 83 3.38 -6.91 2.57
CA LEU A 83 2.30 -6.33 3.38
C LEU A 83 1.80 -7.35 4.42
N LEU A 84 1.52 -8.57 3.97
CA LEU A 84 1.13 -9.66 4.87
C LEU A 84 2.24 -10.01 5.87
N GLU A 85 3.50 -10.04 5.45
CA GLU A 85 4.63 -10.33 6.33
C GLU A 85 4.83 -9.25 7.39
N PHE A 86 4.62 -7.97 7.05
CA PHE A 86 4.62 -6.88 8.02
C PHE A 86 3.56 -7.14 9.11
N GLY A 87 2.33 -7.44 8.71
CA GLY A 87 1.25 -7.78 9.63
C GLY A 87 1.59 -9.00 10.49
N ARG A 88 2.07 -10.09 9.89
CA ARG A 88 2.36 -11.35 10.58
C ARG A 88 3.49 -11.21 11.62
N ARG A 89 4.60 -10.59 11.24
CA ARG A 89 5.73 -10.35 12.16
C ARG A 89 5.39 -9.29 13.20
N GLY A 90 4.71 -8.22 12.79
CA GLY A 90 4.28 -7.16 13.70
C GLY A 90 3.34 -7.68 14.78
N TRP A 91 2.41 -8.57 14.42
CA TRP A 91 1.51 -9.19 15.40
C TRP A 91 2.26 -10.04 16.43
N ARG A 92 3.29 -10.79 16.00
CA ARG A 92 4.18 -11.54 16.90
C ARG A 92 4.99 -10.64 17.83
N GLN A 93 5.54 -9.54 17.31
CA GLN A 93 6.27 -8.55 18.13
C GLN A 93 5.35 -7.86 19.14
N LEU A 94 4.05 -7.77 18.86
CA LEU A 94 3.03 -7.33 19.79
C LEU A 94 2.56 -8.45 20.75
N GLY A 95 3.25 -9.59 20.81
CA GLY A 95 2.92 -10.70 21.71
C GLY A 95 1.70 -11.53 21.28
N GLY A 96 1.22 -11.35 20.05
CA GLY A 96 0.19 -12.21 19.46
C GLY A 96 0.78 -13.48 18.84
N TRP A 97 -0.04 -14.51 18.69
CA TRP A 97 0.33 -15.69 17.91
C TRP A 97 0.10 -15.42 16.42
N ALA A 98 1.04 -15.85 15.57
CA ALA A 98 0.87 -15.83 14.12
C ALA A 98 1.47 -17.10 13.50
N PRO A 99 0.84 -17.65 12.44
CA PRO A 99 1.29 -18.89 11.81
C PRO A 99 2.71 -18.77 11.23
N GLY A 100 3.34 -19.93 11.05
CA GLY A 100 4.65 -20.03 10.40
C GLY A 100 4.59 -19.68 8.91
N ALA A 101 5.59 -18.95 8.42
CA ALA A 101 5.68 -18.53 7.02
C ALA A 101 5.57 -19.70 6.02
N TRP A 102 6.22 -20.83 6.35
CA TRP A 102 6.29 -22.01 5.48
C TRP A 102 4.95 -22.64 5.14
N TRP A 103 3.93 -22.46 5.97
CA TRP A 103 2.60 -23.03 5.75
C TRP A 103 1.61 -21.99 5.24
N ILE A 104 1.66 -20.77 5.79
CA ILE A 104 0.67 -19.74 5.47
C ILE A 104 0.81 -19.23 4.04
N TYR A 105 2.04 -19.05 3.52
CA TYR A 105 2.22 -18.51 2.17
C TYR A 105 1.77 -19.48 1.07
N PRO A 106 2.18 -20.76 1.07
CA PRO A 106 1.67 -21.71 0.08
C PRO A 106 0.16 -21.90 0.17
N LEU A 107 -0.42 -21.91 1.38
CA LEU A 107 -1.86 -22.01 1.57
C LEU A 107 -2.60 -20.82 0.93
N LEU A 108 -2.20 -19.59 1.24
CA LEU A 108 -2.86 -18.40 0.72
C LEU A 108 -2.64 -18.22 -0.79
N LEU A 109 -1.45 -18.56 -1.29
CA LEU A 109 -1.18 -18.58 -2.74
C LEU A 109 -2.00 -19.65 -3.45
N GLY A 110 -2.14 -20.84 -2.86
CA GLY A 110 -2.99 -21.91 -3.40
C GLY A 110 -4.47 -21.50 -3.44
N LEU A 111 -4.99 -20.92 -2.35
CA LEU A 111 -6.36 -20.39 -2.29
C LEU A 111 -6.60 -19.28 -3.31
N ALA A 112 -5.66 -18.34 -3.46
CA ALA A 112 -5.74 -17.31 -4.49
C ALA A 112 -5.68 -17.89 -5.90
N GLY A 113 -4.86 -18.93 -6.10
CA GLY A 113 -4.72 -19.68 -7.36
C GLY A 113 -6.03 -20.31 -7.85
N LEU A 114 -6.95 -20.66 -6.96
CA LEU A 114 -8.28 -21.18 -7.33
C LEU A 114 -9.08 -20.17 -8.18
N GLY A 115 -8.79 -18.87 -8.07
CA GLY A 115 -9.39 -17.83 -8.91
C GLY A 115 -9.17 -18.05 -10.41
N VAL A 116 -8.07 -18.73 -10.80
CA VAL A 116 -7.82 -19.09 -12.21
C VAL A 116 -8.91 -19.99 -12.77
N LEU A 117 -9.43 -20.92 -11.95
CA LEU A 117 -10.47 -21.87 -12.36
C LEU A 117 -11.82 -21.18 -12.61
N ALA A 118 -12.04 -20.02 -11.99
CA ALA A 118 -13.29 -19.28 -12.13
C ALA A 118 -13.29 -18.35 -13.36
N ASP A 119 -12.19 -17.62 -13.60
CA ASP A 119 -12.15 -16.57 -14.64
C ASP A 119 -10.72 -16.24 -15.13
N GLY A 120 -9.84 -17.24 -15.18
CA GLY A 120 -8.47 -17.09 -15.65
C GLY A 120 -7.67 -16.00 -14.92
N ALA A 121 -7.04 -15.11 -15.68
CA ALA A 121 -6.23 -14.03 -15.11
C ALA A 121 -7.05 -12.98 -14.35
N ALA A 122 -8.29 -12.71 -14.77
CA ALA A 122 -9.20 -11.81 -14.06
C ALA A 122 -9.59 -12.41 -12.70
N GLY A 123 -9.92 -13.70 -12.70
CA GLY A 123 -10.26 -14.41 -11.47
C GLY A 123 -9.08 -14.53 -10.50
N LEU A 124 -7.87 -14.76 -10.99
CA LEU A 124 -6.65 -14.72 -10.19
C LEU A 124 -6.39 -13.33 -9.59
N ASN A 125 -6.61 -12.25 -10.36
CA ASN A 125 -6.46 -10.88 -9.85
C ASN A 125 -7.40 -10.61 -8.68
N ALA A 126 -8.68 -10.91 -8.85
CA ALA A 126 -9.70 -10.77 -7.81
C ALA A 126 -9.36 -11.62 -6.57
N ALA A 127 -9.04 -12.90 -6.77
CA ALA A 127 -8.73 -13.82 -5.68
C ALA A 127 -7.47 -13.41 -4.89
N CYS A 128 -6.41 -12.96 -5.57
CA CYS A 128 -5.22 -12.43 -4.91
C CYS A 128 -5.51 -11.18 -4.07
N ARG A 129 -6.38 -10.27 -4.55
CA ARG A 129 -6.80 -9.10 -3.77
C ARG A 129 -7.63 -9.50 -2.54
N TYR A 130 -8.51 -10.49 -2.64
CA TYR A 130 -9.27 -11.00 -1.49
C TYR A 130 -8.40 -11.75 -0.48
N VAL A 131 -7.54 -12.65 -0.96
CA VAL A 131 -6.82 -13.57 -0.07
C VAL A 131 -5.56 -12.92 0.49
N LEU A 132 -4.79 -12.19 -0.33
CA LEU A 132 -3.52 -11.59 0.08
C LEU A 132 -3.68 -10.10 0.42
N GLY A 133 -4.32 -9.33 -0.48
CA GLY A 133 -4.46 -7.89 -0.33
C GLY A 133 -5.28 -7.49 0.91
N LEU A 134 -6.50 -8.02 1.02
CA LEU A 134 -7.41 -7.75 2.12
C LEU A 134 -6.83 -8.26 3.45
N SER A 135 -6.37 -9.51 3.51
CA SER A 135 -5.84 -10.09 4.76
C SER A 135 -4.57 -9.38 5.22
N GLY A 136 -3.64 -9.10 4.29
CA GLY A 136 -2.40 -8.37 4.57
C GLY A 136 -2.67 -6.95 5.05
N ALA A 137 -3.58 -6.23 4.40
CA ALA A 137 -3.93 -4.87 4.79
C ALA A 137 -4.67 -4.83 6.15
N LEU A 138 -5.64 -5.72 6.39
CA LEU A 138 -6.34 -5.82 7.67
C LEU A 138 -5.39 -6.14 8.81
N LEU A 139 -4.50 -7.12 8.63
CA LEU A 139 -3.55 -7.52 9.66
C LEU A 139 -2.54 -6.38 9.94
N SER A 140 -2.04 -5.72 8.89
CA SER A 140 -1.13 -4.57 9.02
C SER A 140 -1.80 -3.39 9.74
N ALA A 141 -3.04 -3.09 9.39
CA ALA A 141 -3.85 -2.10 10.06
C ALA A 141 -4.05 -2.44 11.54
N ALA A 142 -4.39 -3.69 11.86
CA ALA A 142 -4.57 -4.15 13.24
C ALA A 142 -3.27 -4.01 14.06
N VAL A 143 -2.12 -4.35 13.48
CA VAL A 143 -0.81 -4.16 14.11
C VAL A 143 -0.55 -2.69 14.43
N LEU A 144 -0.72 -1.80 13.45
CA LEU A 144 -0.43 -0.37 13.62
C LEU A 144 -1.39 0.31 14.59
N LEU A 145 -2.69 0.01 14.50
CA LEU A 145 -3.71 0.54 15.41
C LEU A 145 -3.52 0.01 16.83
N ARG A 146 -3.11 -1.26 16.99
CA ARG A 146 -2.76 -1.82 18.31
C ARG A 146 -1.49 -1.18 18.86
N ALA A 147 -0.48 -0.97 18.01
CA ALA A 147 0.74 -0.27 18.39
C ALA A 147 0.41 1.15 18.88
N ALA A 148 -0.40 1.91 18.13
CA ALA A 148 -0.85 3.27 18.49
C ALA A 148 -1.58 3.36 19.86
N ARG A 149 -2.11 2.25 20.37
CA ARG A 149 -2.79 2.18 21.68
C ARG A 149 -1.88 1.71 22.84
N ARG A 150 -0.66 1.24 22.56
CA ARG A 150 0.30 0.90 23.63
C ARG A 150 0.88 2.17 24.25
N LYS A 151 1.45 2.05 25.47
CA LYS A 151 2.26 3.13 26.06
C LYS A 151 3.43 3.42 25.12
N GLN A 152 3.30 4.50 24.34
CA GLN A 152 4.32 5.04 23.45
C GLN A 152 4.36 6.56 23.66
N ALA A 153 5.42 7.21 23.17
CA ALA A 153 5.48 8.66 23.12
C ALA A 153 4.25 9.24 22.39
N ALA A 154 3.70 10.35 22.90
CA ALA A 154 2.54 11.00 22.27
C ALA A 154 2.78 11.35 20.79
N SER A 155 4.05 11.60 20.43
CA SER A 155 4.50 11.92 19.08
C SER A 155 4.40 10.75 18.08
N THR A 156 4.30 9.50 18.52
CA THR A 156 4.15 8.33 17.61
C THR A 156 2.71 7.89 17.41
N ARG A 157 1.81 8.24 18.34
CA ARG A 157 0.43 7.75 18.34
C ARG A 157 -0.35 8.19 17.10
N LEU A 158 -0.34 9.48 16.78
CA LEU A 158 -1.05 10.01 15.61
C LEU A 158 -0.51 9.44 14.28
N PRO A 159 0.81 9.44 14.03
CA PRO A 159 1.38 8.80 12.83
C PRO A 159 0.95 7.35 12.65
N LEU A 160 1.07 6.52 13.69
CA LEU A 160 0.68 5.11 13.63
C LEU A 160 -0.82 4.94 13.39
N PHE A 161 -1.64 5.80 14.01
CA PHE A 161 -3.08 5.80 13.80
C PHE A 161 -3.43 6.14 12.34
N LEU A 162 -2.80 7.15 11.74
CA LEU A 162 -3.02 7.55 10.35
C LEU A 162 -2.65 6.42 9.37
N ILE A 163 -1.47 5.81 9.53
CA ILE A 163 -1.07 4.69 8.66
C ILE A 163 -2.03 3.51 8.85
N GLY A 164 -2.35 3.17 10.11
CA GLY A 164 -3.22 2.04 10.43
C GLY A 164 -4.66 2.21 9.94
N SER A 165 -5.26 3.40 10.09
CA SER A 165 -6.61 3.67 9.62
C SER A 165 -6.68 3.75 8.10
N ALA A 166 -5.67 4.33 7.45
CA ALA A 166 -5.57 4.35 6.00
C ALA A 166 -5.43 2.94 5.41
N LEU A 167 -4.62 2.06 6.03
CA LEU A 167 -4.54 0.65 5.62
C LEU A 167 -5.83 -0.12 5.88
N LEU A 168 -6.58 0.22 6.93
CA LEU A 168 -7.90 -0.39 7.19
C LEU A 168 -8.90 -0.02 6.08
N ILE A 169 -8.99 1.26 5.72
CA ILE A 169 -9.84 1.72 4.63
C ILE A 169 -9.37 1.11 3.31
N TYR A 170 -8.06 1.13 3.05
CA TYR A 170 -7.44 0.51 1.89
C TYR A 170 -7.81 -0.98 1.77
N ALA A 171 -7.82 -1.74 2.86
CA ALA A 171 -8.22 -3.14 2.86
C ALA A 171 -9.63 -3.32 2.28
N LEU A 172 -10.57 -2.46 2.67
CA LEU A 172 -11.94 -2.48 2.15
C LEU A 172 -11.98 -2.08 0.67
N VAL A 173 -11.34 -0.98 0.28
CA VAL A 173 -11.48 -0.45 -1.09
C VAL A 173 -10.60 -1.13 -2.14
N ALA A 174 -9.46 -1.70 -1.76
CA ALA A 174 -8.54 -2.39 -2.66
C ALA A 174 -8.69 -3.92 -2.58
N GLY A 175 -9.11 -4.43 -1.41
CA GLY A 175 -9.32 -5.85 -1.16
C GLY A 175 -10.75 -6.33 -1.43
N LEU A 176 -11.80 -5.53 -1.16
CA LEU A 176 -13.20 -5.95 -1.38
C LEU A 176 -13.73 -5.52 -2.75
N ILE A 177 -13.43 -4.29 -3.19
CA ILE A 177 -13.87 -3.74 -4.47
C ILE A 177 -12.81 -4.07 -5.54
N VAL A 178 -12.81 -5.30 -6.02
CA VAL A 178 -11.82 -5.82 -6.97
C VAL A 178 -12.29 -5.65 -8.43
N PRO A 179 -11.43 -5.85 -9.46
CA PRO A 179 -11.91 -5.92 -10.85
C PRO A 179 -13.01 -6.99 -11.01
N GLN A 180 -13.93 -6.81 -11.95
CA GLN A 180 -15.00 -7.77 -12.17
C GLN A 180 -14.43 -9.16 -12.51
N ALA A 181 -15.01 -10.20 -11.90
CA ALA A 181 -14.69 -11.59 -12.20
C ALA A 181 -15.95 -12.47 -12.07
N ALA A 182 -15.96 -13.63 -12.72
CA ALA A 182 -17.11 -14.54 -12.81
C ALA A 182 -17.48 -15.31 -11.51
N PHE A 183 -17.10 -14.82 -10.33
CA PHE A 183 -17.43 -15.45 -9.04
C PHE A 183 -17.77 -14.42 -7.96
N ALA A 184 -18.56 -14.80 -6.96
CA ALA A 184 -18.92 -13.92 -5.85
C ALA A 184 -17.77 -13.73 -4.84
N PRO A 185 -17.56 -12.52 -4.28
CA PRO A 185 -18.37 -11.32 -4.47
C PRO A 185 -17.96 -10.45 -5.67
N ALA A 186 -16.90 -10.80 -6.43
CA ALA A 186 -16.40 -9.99 -7.56
C ALA A 186 -17.41 -9.82 -8.71
N SER A 187 -18.38 -10.73 -8.84
CA SER A 187 -19.48 -10.61 -9.80
C SER A 187 -20.54 -9.57 -9.40
N LEU A 188 -20.60 -9.18 -8.11
CA LEU A 188 -21.61 -8.27 -7.56
C LEU A 188 -21.02 -6.93 -7.12
N ILE A 189 -19.90 -6.97 -6.40
CA ILE A 189 -19.21 -5.81 -5.85
C ILE A 189 -17.83 -5.73 -6.50
N ASN A 190 -17.71 -4.84 -7.48
CA ASN A 190 -16.49 -4.64 -8.25
C ASN A 190 -16.30 -3.17 -8.64
N GLN A 191 -15.18 -2.88 -9.30
CA GLN A 191 -14.82 -1.52 -9.70
C GLN A 191 -15.84 -0.89 -10.66
N GLU A 192 -16.44 -1.66 -11.56
CA GLU A 192 -17.45 -1.17 -12.51
C GLU A 192 -18.75 -0.83 -11.79
N ALA A 193 -19.22 -1.71 -10.89
CA ALA A 193 -20.39 -1.46 -10.05
C ALA A 193 -20.20 -0.22 -9.16
N PHE A 194 -19.00 -0.05 -8.59
CA PHE A 194 -18.66 1.14 -7.80
C PHE A 194 -18.68 2.42 -8.64
N LEU A 195 -18.10 2.38 -9.85
CA LEU A 195 -18.09 3.51 -10.78
C LEU A 195 -19.51 3.87 -11.23
N ALA A 196 -20.34 2.89 -11.55
CA ALA A 196 -21.73 3.09 -11.95
C ALA A 196 -22.57 3.73 -10.83
N LEU A 197 -22.33 3.32 -9.58
CA LEU A 197 -23.06 3.84 -8.41
C LEU A 197 -22.62 5.25 -8.01
N THR A 198 -21.31 5.54 -8.03
CA THR A 198 -20.75 6.77 -7.45
C THR A 198 -20.36 7.83 -8.48
N GLY A 199 -20.19 7.44 -9.74
CA GLY A 199 -19.59 8.27 -10.79
C GLY A 199 -18.08 8.50 -10.63
N LEU A 200 -17.44 7.91 -9.61
CA LEU A 200 -16.03 8.11 -9.29
C LEU A 200 -15.24 6.79 -9.42
N PRO A 201 -14.01 6.83 -9.97
CA PRO A 201 -13.13 5.67 -9.97
C PRO A 201 -12.62 5.37 -8.56
N ILE A 202 -12.64 4.09 -8.17
CA ILE A 202 -12.20 3.64 -6.83
C ILE A 202 -10.73 4.01 -6.54
N GLN A 203 -9.93 4.20 -7.60
CA GLN A 203 -8.55 4.62 -7.57
C GLN A 203 -8.35 5.93 -6.80
N ILE A 204 -9.32 6.85 -6.82
CA ILE A 204 -9.25 8.10 -6.02
C ILE A 204 -9.17 7.79 -4.53
N ILE A 205 -10.04 6.90 -4.04
CA ILE A 205 -10.07 6.54 -2.61
C ILE A 205 -8.79 5.79 -2.23
N ARG A 206 -8.28 4.93 -3.11
CA ARG A 206 -7.00 4.24 -2.88
C ARG A 206 -5.82 5.21 -2.85
N ALA A 207 -5.80 6.20 -3.74
CA ALA A 207 -4.79 7.25 -3.76
C ALA A 207 -4.80 8.07 -2.47
N LEU A 208 -5.98 8.43 -1.96
CA LEU A 208 -6.13 9.12 -0.67
C LEU A 208 -5.60 8.27 0.50
N CYS A 209 -5.87 6.96 0.50
CA CYS A 209 -5.29 6.05 1.49
C CYS A 209 -3.76 6.05 1.41
N ALA A 210 -3.18 5.92 0.22
CA ALA A 210 -1.73 5.94 0.04
C ALA A 210 -1.12 7.28 0.51
N ALA A 211 -1.71 8.41 0.13
CA ALA A 211 -1.27 9.73 0.58
C ALA A 211 -1.31 9.87 2.11
N THR A 212 -2.37 9.35 2.75
CA THR A 212 -2.51 9.34 4.21
C THR A 212 -1.45 8.46 4.87
N THR A 213 -1.13 7.29 4.29
CA THR A 213 -0.03 6.46 4.79
C THR A 213 1.31 7.18 4.67
N ALA A 214 1.58 7.83 3.54
CA ALA A 214 2.82 8.58 3.32
C ALA A 214 2.96 9.75 4.31
N LEU A 215 1.89 10.50 4.56
CA LEU A 215 1.84 11.54 5.57
C LEU A 215 2.12 10.99 6.97
N GLY A 216 1.46 9.89 7.34
CA GLY A 216 1.72 9.21 8.60
C GLY A 216 3.18 8.76 8.73
N GLY A 217 3.77 8.18 7.68
CA GLY A 217 5.18 7.81 7.64
C GLY A 217 6.10 9.03 7.84
N TRP A 218 5.84 10.12 7.14
CA TRP A 218 6.60 11.37 7.24
C TRP A 218 6.54 11.98 8.64
N LEU A 219 5.35 12.03 9.26
CA LEU A 219 5.19 12.49 10.64
C LEU A 219 5.94 11.60 11.63
N LEU A 220 5.91 10.28 11.42
CA LEU A 220 6.65 9.31 12.24
C LEU A 220 8.16 9.53 12.14
N PHE A 221 8.65 9.90 10.96
CA PHE A 221 10.06 10.16 10.71
C PHE A 221 10.56 11.49 11.27
N ASN A 222 9.71 12.53 11.30
CA ASN A 222 10.07 13.88 11.76
C ASN A 222 9.72 14.17 13.23
N ARG A 223 9.34 13.15 14.00
CA ARG A 223 8.89 13.29 15.39
C ARG A 223 9.96 13.83 16.35
N ASP A 224 11.25 13.71 16.04
CA ASP A 224 12.37 14.23 16.84
C ASP A 224 13.19 15.26 16.05
N PRO A 225 12.82 16.56 16.13
CA PRO A 225 13.50 17.64 15.41
C PRO A 225 14.97 17.81 15.80
N GLN A 226 15.35 17.43 17.03
CA GLN A 226 16.72 17.54 17.53
C GLN A 226 17.69 16.52 16.90
N GLN A 227 17.18 15.41 16.36
CA GLN A 227 17.94 14.43 15.57
C GLN A 227 17.75 14.60 14.06
N ALA A 228 16.96 15.60 13.62
CA ALA A 228 16.72 15.89 12.20
C ALA A 228 17.98 16.47 11.55
N ASN A 229 18.88 15.56 11.21
CA ASN A 229 20.20 15.83 10.69
C ASN A 229 20.14 16.57 9.33
N SER A 230 21.10 17.48 9.16
CA SER A 230 21.37 18.43 8.06
C SER A 230 21.20 17.93 6.61
N TRP A 231 21.06 16.62 6.40
CA TRP A 231 20.98 15.99 5.09
C TRP A 231 19.60 16.12 4.43
N LEU A 232 18.47 16.07 5.17
CA LEU A 232 17.14 16.29 4.55
C LEU A 232 16.95 17.69 3.98
N ARG A 233 17.54 18.70 4.65
CA ARG A 233 17.63 20.05 4.08
C ARG A 233 18.40 20.04 2.75
N ARG A 234 19.43 19.20 2.59
CA ARG A 234 20.24 19.11 1.34
C ARG A 234 19.56 18.29 0.25
N SER A 235 18.83 17.23 0.59
CA SER A 235 18.21 16.31 -0.37
C SER A 235 16.83 16.76 -0.88
N LEU A 236 16.11 17.60 -0.11
CA LEU A 236 14.82 18.16 -0.54
C LEU A 236 14.95 19.49 -1.29
N LEU A 237 16.07 20.20 -1.15
CA LEU A 237 16.35 21.46 -1.87
C LEU A 237 16.25 21.32 -3.41
N PRO A 238 16.75 20.25 -4.05
CA PRO A 238 16.62 20.06 -5.50
C PRO A 238 15.16 19.85 -5.94
N GLY A 239 14.37 19.10 -5.15
CA GLY A 239 12.97 18.81 -5.44
C GLY A 239 12.05 20.03 -5.28
N SER A 240 12.31 20.86 -4.27
CA SER A 240 11.60 22.14 -4.10
C SER A 240 11.98 23.17 -5.18
N LEU A 241 13.22 23.14 -5.69
CA LEU A 241 13.65 23.98 -6.82
C LEU A 241 12.98 23.56 -8.13
N LEU A 242 12.78 22.27 -8.38
CA LEU A 242 12.05 21.78 -9.56
C LEU A 242 10.56 22.14 -9.53
N LEU A 243 9.93 22.11 -8.35
CA LEU A 243 8.54 22.56 -8.20
C LEU A 243 8.40 24.08 -8.35
N LEU A 244 9.38 24.86 -7.89
CA LEU A 244 9.41 26.32 -8.07
C LEU A 244 9.70 26.75 -9.52
N LEU A 245 10.57 26.02 -10.23
CA LEU A 245 10.84 26.26 -11.66
C LEU A 245 9.66 25.82 -12.54
N ALA A 246 8.94 24.76 -12.16
CA ALA A 246 7.72 24.34 -12.86
C ALA A 246 6.55 25.31 -12.64
N SER A 247 6.51 26.05 -11.53
CA SER A 247 5.49 27.07 -11.25
C SER A 247 5.84 28.49 -11.76
N GLY A 248 7.07 28.72 -12.22
CA GLY A 248 7.58 30.04 -12.61
C GLY A 248 7.74 30.26 -14.13
N GLY A 249 7.26 29.35 -14.96
CA GLY A 249 7.40 29.38 -16.43
C GLY A 249 6.10 29.69 -17.19
N GLY A 250 5.19 30.46 -16.59
CA GLY A 250 3.98 31.00 -17.24
C GLY A 250 4.15 32.47 -17.57
#